data_AF-A0A937UEE0-F1
#
_entry.id   AF-A0A937UEE0-F1
#
_cell.length_a   1.000
_cell.length_b   1.000
_cell.length_c   1.000
_cell.angle_alpha   90.00
_cell.angle_beta   90.00
_cell.angle_gamma   90.00
#
_symmetry.space_group_name_H-M   'P 1'
#
loop_
_entity.id
_entity.type
_entity.pdbx_description
1 polymer ?
#
loop_
_entity_poly.entity_id
_entity_poly.type
_entity_poly.pdbx_seq_one_letter_code
_entity_poly.pdbx_strand_id
1 'polypeptide(L)'
;MAFDSVRAISIITHNGRQIPRVATELDWADRLGSWKVRWAIGRMKYSVEPGLYGVGEPTAETPVFVTANYKMSFDRLRSGLTGRDGWILVLDTKGINVWCAAGKGTFGTEELVSRIENVGLGEIVAHKKLIVPQLGATGVSAHVVKQQSGFQVLYGPVRAKDLPAFLDGGMKATEQMRRVDFPLADRIVLIPVELIGWGKHVLCAAACFLVLAGLSREGYSGKLVASDGIRSVLILLASYLAAGMLGPALLPWLPGRAFSAKGMWIGLAISIILGLQSRGLWNSWNDRLDILAWFLMIPALTSFVVMNFTGASTYTSLSGVKREMRIAVPAQIICAVAGTGLWLAGRFV
;
A
#
# COMPACT_ATOMS: atom_id res chain seq x y z
N MET A 1 -14.71 13.42 -11.77
CA MET A 1 -14.03 14.19 -10.72
C MET A 1 -12.54 14.11 -10.96
N ALA A 2 -11.95 15.18 -11.49
CA ALA A 2 -10.50 15.35 -11.42
C ALA A 2 -10.13 15.38 -9.93
N PHE A 3 -9.07 14.69 -9.53
CA PHE A 3 -8.51 14.93 -8.20
C PHE A 3 -7.86 16.30 -8.29
N ASP A 4 -8.42 17.26 -7.55
CA ASP A 4 -7.97 18.65 -7.56
C ASP A 4 -6.45 18.71 -7.36
N SER A 5 -5.79 19.42 -8.27
CA SER A 5 -4.43 19.87 -8.12
C SER A 5 -4.29 20.61 -6.78
N VAL A 6 -3.12 20.53 -6.15
CA VAL A 6 -2.86 21.32 -4.93
C VAL A 6 -3.09 22.78 -5.27
N ARG A 7 -4.04 23.42 -4.58
CA ARG A 7 -4.34 24.83 -4.81
C ARG A 7 -3.18 25.67 -4.31
N ALA A 8 -2.62 26.47 -5.21
CA ALA A 8 -1.68 27.52 -4.83
C ALA A 8 -2.45 28.58 -4.01
N ILE A 9 -1.87 29.02 -2.89
CA ILE A 9 -2.39 30.16 -2.13
C ILE A 9 -2.00 31.46 -2.86
N SER A 10 -0.79 31.49 -3.43
CA SER A 10 -0.28 32.63 -4.19
C SER A 10 0.82 32.18 -5.16
N ILE A 11 1.36 33.13 -5.92
CA ILE A 11 2.47 32.92 -6.85
C ILE A 11 3.66 33.72 -6.35
N ILE A 12 4.82 33.07 -6.27
CA ILE A 12 6.11 33.71 -6.03
C ILE A 12 6.72 34.01 -7.39
N THR A 13 7.07 35.28 -7.63
CA THR A 13 7.77 35.69 -8.84
C THR A 13 9.25 35.79 -8.54
N HIS A 14 10.06 34.95 -9.18
CA HIS A 14 11.52 35.01 -9.07
C HIS A 14 12.13 35.09 -10.47
N ASN A 15 12.82 36.19 -10.78
CA ASN A 15 13.43 36.44 -12.11
C ASN A 15 12.48 36.16 -13.29
N GLY A 16 11.21 36.59 -13.18
CA GLY A 16 10.18 36.39 -14.20
C GLY A 16 9.53 35.00 -14.23
N ARG A 17 9.99 34.04 -13.40
CA ARG A 17 9.32 32.74 -13.23
C ARG A 17 8.21 32.83 -12.19
N GLN A 18 7.08 32.22 -12.49
CA GLN A 18 5.94 32.08 -11.58
C GLN A 18 6.00 30.72 -10.88
N ILE A 19 6.23 30.72 -9.58
CA ILE A 19 6.34 29.50 -8.77
C ILE A 19 5.14 29.44 -7.81
N PRO A 20 4.31 28.39 -7.84
CA PRO A 20 3.17 28.27 -6.95
C PRO A 20 3.61 28.15 -5.47
N ARG A 21 3.04 28.99 -4.61
CA ARG A 21 3.16 28.88 -3.14
C ARG A 21 1.98 28.05 -2.61
N VAL A 22 2.26 27.03 -1.81
CA VAL A 22 1.23 26.12 -1.28
C VAL A 22 1.14 26.19 0.24
N ALA A 23 -0.04 25.85 0.78
CA ALA A 23 -0.29 25.78 2.21
C ALA A 23 0.49 24.61 2.83
N THR A 24 1.03 24.80 4.04
CA THR A 24 1.54 23.69 4.86
C THR A 24 0.41 22.98 5.60
N GLU A 25 -0.63 23.72 5.99
CA GLU A 25 -1.83 23.14 6.59
C GLU A 25 -2.70 22.46 5.53
N LEU A 26 -3.09 21.21 5.80
CA LEU A 26 -3.95 20.43 4.90
C LEU A 26 -5.41 20.78 5.13
N ASP A 27 -6.07 21.20 4.04
CA ASP A 27 -7.48 21.49 4.03
C ASP A 27 -8.34 20.21 4.08
N TRP A 28 -9.66 20.38 4.08
CA TRP A 28 -10.57 19.24 4.08
C TRP A 28 -10.50 18.41 2.80
N ALA A 29 -10.27 19.02 1.63
CA ALA A 29 -10.18 18.33 0.35
C ALA A 29 -8.92 17.43 0.30
N ASP A 30 -7.81 17.90 0.86
CA ASP A 30 -6.56 17.16 1.03
C ASP A 30 -6.73 15.92 1.92
N ARG A 31 -7.41 16.10 3.05
CA ARG A 31 -7.69 15.02 4.01
C ARG A 31 -8.65 14.01 3.40
N LEU A 32 -9.72 14.47 2.76
CA LEU A 32 -10.70 13.62 2.08
C LEU A 32 -10.06 12.85 0.91
N GLY A 33 -9.21 13.50 0.12
CA GLY A 33 -8.46 12.86 -0.96
C GLY A 33 -7.53 11.77 -0.44
N SER A 34 -6.77 12.08 0.62
CA SER A 34 -5.92 11.11 1.30
C SER A 34 -6.70 9.92 1.85
N TRP A 35 -7.90 10.14 2.39
CA TRP A 35 -8.78 9.08 2.83
C TRP A 35 -9.27 8.24 1.64
N LYS A 36 -9.82 8.86 0.59
CA LYS A 36 -10.31 8.18 -0.63
C LYS A 36 -9.29 7.22 -1.24
N VAL A 37 -8.04 7.65 -1.36
CA VAL A 37 -6.99 6.78 -1.96
C VAL A 37 -6.60 5.61 -1.07
N ARG A 38 -6.77 5.70 0.26
CA ARG A 38 -6.66 4.54 1.16
C ARG A 38 -7.78 3.54 0.94
N TRP A 39 -8.92 3.98 0.42
CA TRP A 39 -10.02 3.13 -0.03
C TRP A 39 -9.91 2.81 -1.54
N ALA A 40 -8.71 2.92 -2.13
CA ALA A 40 -8.45 2.70 -3.56
C ALA A 40 -9.27 3.59 -4.53
N ILE A 41 -10.02 4.58 -4.03
CA ILE A 41 -10.85 5.45 -4.85
C ILE A 41 -9.95 6.45 -5.56
N GLY A 42 -9.77 6.26 -6.87
CA GLY A 42 -8.99 7.16 -7.73
C GLY A 42 -7.51 7.27 -7.40
N ARG A 43 -6.98 6.29 -6.65
CA ARG A 43 -5.57 6.18 -6.24
C ARG A 43 -4.60 6.35 -7.41
N MET A 44 -4.90 5.79 -8.58
CA MET A 44 -4.03 5.82 -9.77
C MET A 44 -3.93 7.21 -10.43
N LYS A 45 -4.75 8.17 -10.01
CA LYS A 45 -4.79 9.54 -10.55
C LYS A 45 -4.51 10.60 -9.48
N TYR A 46 -4.00 10.19 -8.31
CA TYR A 46 -3.79 11.08 -7.16
C TYR A 46 -2.37 11.65 -7.16
N SER A 47 -2.13 12.63 -8.03
CA SER A 47 -0.82 13.24 -8.24
C SER A 47 -0.87 14.77 -8.25
N VAL A 48 0.28 15.39 -8.03
CA VAL A 48 0.54 16.82 -8.26
C VAL A 48 1.36 17.00 -9.52
N GLU A 49 1.36 18.20 -10.10
CA GLU A 49 2.21 18.49 -11.25
C GLU A 49 3.69 18.50 -10.84
N PRO A 50 4.58 17.78 -11.55
CA PRO A 50 6.02 17.86 -11.30
C PRO A 50 6.55 19.28 -11.55
N GLY A 51 7.40 19.78 -10.65
CA GLY A 51 7.84 21.17 -10.70
C GLY A 51 8.40 21.66 -9.37
N LEU A 52 8.55 22.97 -9.26
CA LEU A 52 9.00 23.63 -8.04
C LEU A 52 7.81 24.32 -7.36
N TYR A 53 7.73 24.20 -6.03
CA TYR A 53 6.71 24.82 -5.20
C TYR A 53 7.37 25.51 -4.01
N GLY A 54 6.78 26.62 -3.55
CA GLY A 54 7.21 27.29 -2.32
C GLY A 54 6.28 26.99 -1.15
N VAL A 55 6.83 26.89 0.06
CA VAL A 55 6.07 26.96 1.33
C VAL A 55 6.64 28.06 2.21
N GLY A 56 5.79 28.74 2.97
CA GLY A 56 6.20 29.93 3.70
C GLY A 56 6.64 31.06 2.77
N GLU A 57 7.68 31.78 3.12
CA GLU A 57 8.28 32.87 2.33
C GLU A 57 9.73 32.52 1.94
N PRO A 58 9.89 31.54 1.02
CA PRO A 58 11.20 31.01 0.72
C PRO A 58 12.07 32.05 -0.02
N THR A 59 13.31 32.15 0.43
CA THR A 59 14.36 32.99 -0.14
C THR A 59 15.40 32.14 -0.90
N ALA A 60 16.41 32.77 -1.49
CA ALA A 60 17.50 32.08 -2.16
C ALA A 60 18.36 31.20 -1.21
N GLU A 61 18.32 31.48 0.10
CA GLU A 61 19.04 30.70 1.12
C GLU A 61 18.20 29.56 1.72
N THR A 62 16.92 29.50 1.36
CA THR A 62 15.97 28.56 1.95
C THR A 62 16.19 27.14 1.43
N PRO A 63 16.15 26.10 2.29
CA PRO A 63 16.41 24.73 1.88
C PRO A 63 15.47 24.21 0.79
N VAL A 64 15.99 23.31 -0.04
CA VAL A 64 15.23 22.61 -1.09
C VAL A 64 14.97 21.16 -0.66
N PHE A 65 13.71 20.77 -0.58
CA PHE A 65 13.22 19.43 -0.25
C PHE A 65 12.73 18.71 -1.50
N VAL A 66 13.14 17.47 -1.70
CA VAL A 66 12.74 16.68 -2.87
C VAL A 66 11.60 15.71 -2.48
N THR A 67 10.60 15.57 -3.34
CA THR A 67 9.52 14.58 -3.15
C THR A 67 9.01 14.01 -4.47
N ALA A 68 8.28 12.90 -4.37
CA ALA A 68 7.53 12.30 -5.46
C ALA A 68 6.25 13.09 -5.76
N ASN A 69 5.78 13.06 -7.01
CA ASN A 69 4.52 13.68 -7.42
C ASN A 69 3.25 12.92 -6.99
N TYR A 70 3.35 11.81 -6.25
CA TYR A 70 2.19 11.25 -5.56
C TYR A 70 1.70 12.22 -4.48
N LYS A 71 0.46 12.71 -4.61
CA LYS A 71 -0.04 13.85 -3.81
C LYS A 71 0.04 13.60 -2.31
N MET A 72 -0.14 12.36 -1.83
CA MET A 72 0.03 12.05 -0.40
C MET A 72 1.50 12.20 0.06
N SER A 73 2.50 11.91 -0.77
CA SER A 73 3.91 12.14 -0.41
C SER A 73 4.19 13.64 -0.28
N PHE A 74 3.71 14.40 -1.27
CA PHE A 74 3.80 15.86 -1.28
C PHE A 74 3.09 16.49 -0.06
N ASP A 75 1.86 16.07 0.24
CA ASP A 75 1.07 16.55 1.38
C ASP A 75 1.77 16.28 2.71
N ARG A 76 2.39 15.10 2.86
CA ARG A 76 3.17 14.78 4.07
C ARG A 76 4.41 15.65 4.20
N LEU A 77 5.11 15.92 3.11
CA LEU A 77 6.28 16.79 3.11
C LEU A 77 5.89 18.23 3.50
N ARG A 78 4.94 18.86 2.79
CA ARG A 78 4.54 20.24 3.09
C ARG A 78 3.97 20.41 4.50
N SER A 79 3.23 19.42 5.01
CA SER A 79 2.75 19.43 6.40
C SER A 79 3.90 19.43 7.42
N GLY A 80 4.98 18.71 7.12
CA GLY A 80 6.19 18.65 7.95
C GLY A 80 6.99 19.95 7.98
N LEU A 81 6.66 20.91 7.11
CA LEU A 81 7.28 22.23 7.01
C LEU A 81 6.42 23.34 7.63
N THR A 82 5.39 23.00 8.41
CA THR A 82 4.55 24.01 9.07
C THR A 82 5.39 24.94 9.95
N GLY A 83 5.24 26.25 9.73
CA GLY A 83 6.04 27.29 10.40
C GLY A 83 7.47 27.43 9.88
N ARG A 84 7.79 26.87 8.70
CA ARG A 84 9.11 26.96 8.07
C ARG A 84 9.01 27.28 6.60
N ASP A 85 10.01 28.00 6.11
CA ASP A 85 10.15 28.31 4.69
C ASP A 85 10.86 27.15 3.98
N GLY A 86 10.46 26.90 2.74
CA GLY A 86 10.99 25.78 1.98
C GLY A 86 10.70 25.85 0.50
N TRP A 87 11.64 25.38 -0.31
CA TRP A 87 11.39 25.01 -1.69
C TRP A 87 11.11 23.52 -1.76
N ILE A 88 10.04 23.10 -2.46
CA ILE A 88 9.69 21.70 -2.68
C ILE A 88 9.88 21.38 -4.17
N LEU A 89 10.88 20.57 -4.47
CA LEU A 89 11.15 20.02 -5.80
C LEU A 89 10.40 18.70 -5.97
N VAL A 90 9.39 18.70 -6.84
CA VAL A 90 8.53 17.55 -7.10
C VAL A 90 8.98 16.84 -8.36
N LEU A 91 9.40 15.58 -8.21
CA LEU A 91 9.82 14.70 -9.31
C LEU A 91 8.64 14.01 -9.99
N ASP A 92 8.73 13.75 -11.29
CA ASP A 92 7.72 12.98 -12.00
C ASP A 92 7.85 11.47 -11.76
N THR A 93 7.21 11.02 -10.70
CA THR A 93 7.14 9.60 -10.32
C THR A 93 5.92 8.87 -10.86
N LYS A 94 5.20 9.45 -11.83
CA LYS A 94 3.94 8.89 -12.38
C LYS A 94 2.89 8.60 -11.30
N GLY A 95 2.80 9.46 -10.28
CA GLY A 95 1.86 9.31 -9.17
C GLY A 95 2.21 8.16 -8.21
N ILE A 96 3.47 7.73 -8.13
CA ILE A 96 3.94 6.69 -7.21
C ILE A 96 4.67 7.33 -6.03
N ASN A 97 4.51 6.81 -4.81
CA ASN A 97 5.20 7.36 -3.63
C ASN A 97 6.74 7.23 -3.72
N VAL A 98 7.46 7.99 -2.88
CA VAL A 98 8.94 8.04 -2.88
C VAL A 98 9.59 6.66 -2.83
N TRP A 99 9.19 5.80 -1.89
CA TRP A 99 9.86 4.51 -1.67
C TRP A 99 9.65 3.54 -2.84
N CYS A 100 8.40 3.38 -3.27
CA CYS A 100 8.07 2.52 -4.41
C CYS A 100 8.66 3.05 -5.72
N ALA A 101 8.66 4.38 -5.92
CA ALA A 101 9.22 5.01 -7.10
C ALA A 101 10.75 4.90 -7.14
N ALA A 102 11.42 4.99 -5.98
CA ALA A 102 12.87 4.83 -5.89
C ALA A 102 13.29 3.40 -6.20
N GLY A 103 12.55 2.41 -5.69
CA GLY A 103 12.79 0.99 -6.02
C GLY A 103 12.51 0.64 -7.49
N LYS A 104 11.65 1.41 -8.18
CA LYS A 104 11.34 1.25 -9.61
C LYS A 104 12.19 2.13 -10.54
N GLY A 105 12.94 3.09 -9.99
CA GLY A 105 13.79 4.01 -10.75
C GLY A 105 13.15 5.34 -11.17
N THR A 106 11.83 5.54 -11.03
CA THR A 106 11.18 6.80 -11.42
C THR A 106 11.42 7.94 -10.43
N PHE A 107 11.68 7.62 -9.16
CA PHE A 107 12.33 8.55 -8.23
C PHE A 107 13.84 8.29 -8.27
N GLY A 108 14.46 8.73 -9.36
CA GLY A 108 15.83 8.35 -9.73
C GLY A 108 16.76 9.53 -9.94
N THR A 109 18.05 9.22 -10.06
CA THR A 109 19.11 10.21 -10.35
C THR A 109 18.81 11.02 -11.61
N GLU A 110 18.42 10.36 -12.70
CA GLU A 110 18.16 10.99 -14.00
C GLU A 110 17.00 11.99 -13.93
N GLU A 111 15.84 11.58 -13.37
CA GLU A 111 14.70 12.48 -13.18
C GLU A 111 15.06 13.63 -12.23
N LEU A 112 15.83 13.39 -11.17
CA LEU A 112 16.24 14.46 -10.26
C LEU A 112 17.11 15.50 -10.96
N VAL A 113 18.13 15.07 -11.72
CA VAL A 113 19.01 15.98 -12.47
C VAL A 113 18.23 16.74 -13.53
N SER A 114 17.42 16.04 -14.33
CA SER A 114 16.56 16.68 -15.34
C SER A 114 15.60 17.69 -14.70
N ARG A 115 15.02 17.36 -13.54
CA ARG A 115 14.09 18.28 -12.85
C ARG A 115 14.80 19.53 -12.34
N ILE A 116 16.02 19.42 -11.82
CA ILE A 116 16.85 20.56 -11.38
C ILE A 116 17.08 21.53 -12.55
N GLU A 117 17.43 21.01 -13.72
CA GLU A 117 17.67 21.79 -14.94
C GLU A 117 16.38 22.43 -15.46
N ASN A 118 15.30 21.66 -15.58
CA ASN A 118 14.03 22.11 -16.13
C ASN A 118 13.39 23.25 -15.33
N VAL A 119 13.53 23.24 -13.99
CA VAL A 119 13.04 24.34 -13.14
C VAL A 119 14.07 25.48 -13.00
N GLY A 120 15.26 25.32 -13.57
CA GLY A 120 16.39 26.24 -13.44
C GLY A 120 16.74 26.53 -11.98
N LEU A 121 16.78 25.49 -11.14
CA LEU A 121 16.90 25.62 -9.68
C LEU A 121 18.15 26.41 -9.26
N GLY A 122 19.23 26.32 -10.04
CA GLY A 122 20.48 27.04 -9.79
C GLY A 122 20.38 28.57 -9.85
N GLU A 123 19.30 29.12 -10.41
CA GLU A 123 19.04 30.57 -10.48
C GLU A 123 18.09 31.02 -9.36
N ILE A 124 17.47 30.07 -8.65
CA ILE A 124 16.47 30.30 -7.61
C ILE A 124 17.10 30.29 -6.23
N VAL A 125 18.01 29.34 -5.99
CA VAL A 125 18.74 29.21 -4.72
C VAL A 125 20.22 29.53 -4.87
N ALA A 126 20.78 30.22 -3.88
CA ALA A 126 22.19 30.60 -3.83
C ALA A 126 23.12 29.43 -3.45
N HIS A 127 22.56 28.37 -2.85
CA HIS A 127 23.28 27.18 -2.43
C HIS A 127 23.07 25.99 -3.37
N LYS A 128 23.94 24.98 -3.27
CA LYS A 128 23.89 23.74 -4.06
C LYS A 128 23.62 22.52 -3.18
N LYS A 129 22.53 22.54 -2.42
CA LYS A 129 22.16 21.48 -1.46
C LYS A 129 20.70 21.08 -1.65
N LEU A 130 20.43 19.78 -1.66
CA LEU A 130 19.09 19.19 -1.78
C LEU A 130 18.85 18.22 -0.64
N ILE A 131 17.69 18.31 0.02
CA ILE A 131 17.27 17.37 1.05
C ILE A 131 16.37 16.31 0.39
N VAL A 132 16.91 15.10 0.23
CA VAL A 132 16.20 13.96 -0.35
C VAL A 132 15.70 13.05 0.77
N PRO A 133 14.48 12.50 0.72
CA PRO A 133 13.98 11.60 1.76
C PRO A 133 14.84 10.34 1.87
N GLN A 134 14.99 9.81 3.10
CA GLN A 134 15.83 8.63 3.35
C GLN A 134 15.50 7.42 2.47
N LEU A 135 14.20 7.19 2.22
CA LEU A 135 13.71 6.07 1.40
C LEU A 135 13.90 6.27 -0.12
N GLY A 136 14.40 7.43 -0.55
CA GLY A 136 14.80 7.70 -1.93
C GLY A 136 16.21 7.19 -2.28
N ALA A 137 17.00 6.80 -1.27
CA ALA A 137 18.41 6.45 -1.43
C ALA A 137 18.68 5.25 -2.37
N THR A 138 17.69 4.39 -2.60
CA THR A 138 17.83 3.26 -3.52
C THR A 138 17.73 3.67 -4.99
N GLY A 139 17.14 4.83 -5.29
CA GLY A 139 16.99 5.33 -6.66
C GLY A 139 17.91 6.51 -7.00
N VAL A 140 18.34 7.27 -5.98
CA VAL A 140 19.16 8.47 -6.15
C VAL A 140 20.62 8.19 -5.78
N SER A 141 21.54 8.41 -6.72
CA SER A 141 22.98 8.35 -6.50
C SER A 141 23.52 9.76 -6.23
N ALA A 142 23.79 10.06 -4.96
CA ALA A 142 24.24 11.38 -4.51
C ALA A 142 25.51 11.87 -5.24
N HIS A 143 26.44 10.94 -5.53
CA HIS A 143 27.69 11.28 -6.23
C HIS A 143 27.43 11.69 -7.69
N VAL A 144 26.57 10.94 -8.39
CA VAL A 144 26.21 11.23 -9.79
C VAL A 144 25.41 12.52 -9.90
N VAL A 145 24.46 12.76 -8.98
CA VAL A 145 23.73 14.04 -8.92
C VAL A 145 24.69 15.22 -8.74
N LYS A 146 25.67 15.10 -7.84
CA LYS A 146 26.69 16.15 -7.64
C LYS A 146 27.52 16.37 -8.89
N GLN A 147 27.94 15.31 -9.56
CA GLN A 147 28.74 15.38 -10.78
C GLN A 147 27.99 16.05 -11.94
N GLN A 148 26.70 15.72 -12.13
CA GLN A 148 25.91 16.18 -13.27
C GLN A 148 25.27 17.56 -13.04
N SER A 149 24.76 17.83 -11.84
CA SER A 149 24.00 19.07 -11.55
C SER A 149 24.75 20.08 -10.67
N GLY A 150 25.88 19.67 -10.07
CA GLY A 150 26.58 20.45 -9.04
C GLY A 150 25.90 20.46 -7.67
N PHE A 151 24.67 19.94 -7.54
CA PHE A 151 23.95 19.89 -6.26
C PHE A 151 24.38 18.71 -5.39
N GLN A 152 24.67 18.98 -4.13
CA GLN A 152 24.92 17.96 -3.12
C GLN A 152 23.60 17.44 -2.54
N VAL A 153 23.43 16.12 -2.55
CA VAL A 153 22.30 15.45 -1.90
C VAL A 153 22.62 15.20 -0.43
N LEU A 154 21.71 15.65 0.43
CA LEU A 154 21.64 15.34 1.86
C LEU A 154 20.43 14.45 2.10
N TYR A 155 20.63 13.29 2.72
CA TYR A 155 19.52 12.42 3.08
C TYR A 155 18.86 12.89 4.37
N GLY A 156 17.64 13.38 4.25
CA GLY A 156 16.77 13.77 5.36
C GLY A 156 16.13 12.56 6.06
N PRO A 157 15.20 12.80 6.99
CA PRO A 157 14.53 11.74 7.75
C PRO A 157 13.62 10.86 6.88
N VAL A 158 13.25 9.69 7.42
CA VAL A 158 12.20 8.81 6.87
C VAL A 158 10.83 9.48 6.95
N ARG A 159 10.53 10.14 8.08
CA ARG A 159 9.22 10.74 8.33
C ARG A 159 9.31 12.26 8.24
N ALA A 160 8.36 12.87 7.53
CA ALA A 160 8.29 14.32 7.39
C ALA A 160 8.08 15.05 8.73
N LYS A 161 7.46 14.41 9.73
CA LYS A 161 7.29 14.99 11.08
C LYS A 161 8.61 15.27 11.81
N ASP A 162 9.69 14.59 11.41
CA ASP A 162 11.01 14.74 12.02
C ASP A 162 11.83 15.86 11.33
N LEU A 163 11.30 16.48 10.27
CA LEU A 163 11.98 17.56 9.53
C LEU A 163 12.33 18.76 10.40
N PRO A 164 11.45 19.28 11.28
CA PRO A 164 11.80 20.41 12.13
C PRO A 164 13.06 20.13 12.98
N ALA A 165 13.07 19.01 13.69
CA ALA A 165 14.22 18.60 14.50
C ALA A 165 15.48 18.32 13.67
N PHE A 166 15.33 17.76 12.46
CA PHE A 166 16.43 17.56 11.53
C PHE A 166 17.07 18.89 11.09
N LEU A 167 16.25 19.90 10.79
CA LEU A 167 16.73 21.22 10.38
C LEU A 167 17.42 21.94 11.54
N ASP A 168 16.81 21.94 12.73
CA ASP A 168 17.36 22.57 13.94
C ASP A 168 18.66 21.89 14.38
N GLY A 169 18.79 20.58 14.15
CA GLY A 169 20.00 19.79 14.35
C GLY A 169 21.08 19.98 13.28
N GLY A 170 20.99 21.01 12.44
CA GLY A 170 21.98 21.32 11.41
C GLY A 170 21.98 20.34 10.24
N MET A 171 20.80 19.82 9.87
CA MET A 171 20.60 18.86 8.77
C MET A 171 21.37 17.54 8.95
N LYS A 172 21.48 17.07 10.20
CA LYS A 172 22.08 15.76 10.55
C LYS A 172 20.98 14.80 11.03
N ALA A 173 20.65 13.81 10.21
CA ALA A 173 19.66 12.80 10.57
C ALA A 173 20.21 11.83 11.61
N THR A 174 19.55 11.76 12.76
CA THR A 174 19.83 10.80 13.84
C THR A 174 19.52 9.37 13.39
N GLU A 175 19.99 8.38 14.14
CA GLU A 175 19.70 6.97 13.84
C GLU A 175 18.19 6.67 13.85
N GLN A 176 17.45 7.25 14.81
CA GLN A 176 16.00 7.08 14.93
C GLN A 176 15.27 7.61 13.70
N MET A 177 15.68 8.78 13.17
CA MET A 177 15.13 9.37 11.95
C MET A 177 15.33 8.52 10.70
N ARG A 178 16.26 7.56 10.73
CA ARG A 178 16.58 6.66 9.62
C ARG A 178 15.85 5.32 9.68
N ARG A 179 15.16 5.01 10.79
CA ARG A 179 14.47 3.73 11.01
C ARG A 179 13.00 3.78 10.61
N VAL A 180 12.47 2.64 10.18
CA VAL A 180 11.03 2.44 9.91
C VAL A 180 10.49 1.41 10.89
N ASP A 181 9.79 1.86 11.93
CA ASP A 181 9.34 0.97 13.02
C ASP A 181 8.11 0.10 12.68
N PHE A 182 7.36 0.49 11.64
CA PHE A 182 6.16 -0.19 11.15
C PHE A 182 5.18 -0.68 12.27
N PRO A 183 4.71 0.24 13.15
CA PRO A 183 3.81 -0.08 14.26
C PRO A 183 2.43 -0.53 13.78
N LEU A 184 1.58 -0.98 14.72
CA LEU A 184 0.22 -1.46 14.44
C LEU A 184 -0.61 -0.44 13.64
N ALA A 185 -0.49 0.85 13.97
CA ALA A 185 -1.21 1.91 13.28
C ALA A 185 -0.87 1.96 11.78
N ASP A 186 0.43 1.84 11.42
CA ASP A 186 0.87 1.83 10.03
C ASP A 186 0.35 0.60 9.28
N ARG A 187 0.23 -0.54 9.97
CA ARG A 187 -0.28 -1.81 9.41
C ARG A 187 -1.78 -1.76 9.15
N ILE A 188 -2.58 -1.30 10.12
CA ILE A 188 -4.04 -1.23 9.99
C ILE A 188 -4.46 -0.24 8.91
N VAL A 189 -3.72 0.85 8.76
CA VAL A 189 -3.96 1.90 7.76
C VAL A 189 -3.88 1.37 6.31
N LEU A 190 -3.29 0.20 6.08
CA LEU A 190 -3.21 -0.48 4.79
C LEU A 190 -4.39 -1.41 4.50
N ILE A 191 -5.18 -1.80 5.52
CA ILE A 191 -6.29 -2.76 5.37
C ILE A 191 -7.29 -2.35 4.27
N PRO A 192 -7.78 -1.09 4.20
CA PRO A 192 -8.85 -0.77 3.26
C PRO A 192 -8.42 -0.92 1.80
N VAL A 193 -7.20 -0.53 1.45
CA VAL A 193 -6.72 -0.60 0.05
C VAL A 193 -6.53 -2.05 -0.40
N GLU A 194 -6.07 -2.92 0.49
CA GLU A 194 -5.89 -4.35 0.20
C GLU A 194 -7.24 -5.08 0.10
N LEU A 195 -8.19 -4.76 0.98
CA LEU A 195 -9.55 -5.29 0.92
C LEU A 195 -10.29 -4.89 -0.36
N ILE A 196 -10.08 -3.68 -0.85
CA ILE A 196 -10.77 -3.22 -2.07
C ILE A 196 -10.07 -3.76 -3.32
N GLY A 197 -8.72 -3.85 -3.30
CA GLY A 197 -7.94 -4.37 -4.42
C GLY A 197 -8.33 -5.80 -4.79
N TRP A 198 -8.54 -6.67 -3.80
CA TRP A 198 -8.91 -8.07 -4.02
C TRP A 198 -10.41 -8.36 -3.90
N GLY A 199 -11.18 -7.47 -3.29
CA GLY A 199 -12.61 -7.67 -3.01
C GLY A 199 -13.43 -8.02 -4.25
N LYS A 200 -13.16 -7.41 -5.42
CA LYS A 200 -13.89 -7.73 -6.66
C LYS A 200 -13.75 -9.20 -7.08
N HIS A 201 -12.57 -9.80 -6.90
CA HIS A 201 -12.32 -11.19 -7.27
C HIS A 201 -13.02 -12.14 -6.29
N VAL A 202 -13.03 -11.77 -5.00
CA VAL A 202 -13.75 -12.52 -3.96
C VAL A 202 -15.26 -12.45 -4.16
N LEU A 203 -15.79 -11.30 -4.59
CA LEU A 203 -17.20 -11.16 -4.95
C LEU A 203 -17.56 -11.99 -6.18
N CYS A 204 -16.69 -12.05 -7.20
CA CYS A 204 -16.88 -12.97 -8.32
C CYS A 204 -16.89 -14.43 -7.85
N ALA A 205 -15.96 -14.83 -7.00
CA ALA A 205 -15.93 -16.18 -6.42
C ALA A 205 -17.21 -16.46 -5.61
N ALA A 206 -17.66 -15.51 -4.78
CA ALA A 206 -18.91 -15.62 -4.02
C ALA A 206 -20.12 -15.83 -4.95
N ALA A 207 -20.22 -15.09 -6.06
CA ALA A 207 -21.27 -15.28 -7.04
C ALA A 207 -21.21 -16.68 -7.69
N CYS A 208 -20.01 -17.18 -8.01
CA CYS A 208 -19.83 -18.55 -8.50
C CYS A 208 -20.29 -19.60 -7.48
N PHE A 209 -19.88 -19.48 -6.21
CA PHE A 209 -20.34 -20.37 -5.14
C PHE A 209 -21.87 -20.32 -4.96
N LEU A 210 -22.47 -19.13 -5.05
CA LEU A 210 -23.92 -18.97 -4.93
C LEU A 210 -24.67 -19.70 -6.06
N VAL A 211 -24.23 -19.55 -7.31
CA VAL A 211 -24.83 -20.24 -8.47
C VAL A 211 -24.60 -21.75 -8.38
N LEU A 212 -23.35 -22.17 -8.11
CA LEU A 212 -23.01 -23.60 -8.03
C LEU A 212 -23.72 -24.32 -6.88
N ALA A 213 -24.10 -23.59 -5.83
CA ALA A 213 -24.80 -24.17 -4.70
C ALA A 213 -26.18 -24.74 -5.06
N GLY A 214 -26.80 -24.25 -6.14
CA GLY A 214 -28.09 -24.76 -6.59
C GLY A 214 -28.04 -26.13 -7.25
N LEU A 215 -26.86 -26.61 -7.65
CA LEU A 215 -26.70 -27.90 -8.32
C LEU A 215 -26.86 -29.06 -7.35
N SER A 216 -27.64 -30.06 -7.74
CA SER A 216 -27.87 -31.30 -7.00
C SER A 216 -28.13 -32.47 -7.95
N ARG A 217 -28.23 -33.69 -7.42
CA ARG A 217 -28.64 -34.88 -8.22
C ARG A 217 -30.01 -34.71 -8.90
N GLU A 218 -30.91 -33.95 -8.28
CA GLU A 218 -32.29 -33.74 -8.78
C GLU A 218 -32.40 -32.55 -9.75
N GLY A 219 -31.28 -31.91 -10.08
CA GLY A 219 -31.22 -30.71 -10.91
C GLY A 219 -30.91 -29.45 -10.11
N TYR A 220 -31.41 -28.30 -10.58
CA TYR A 220 -31.13 -26.99 -9.98
C TYR A 220 -32.24 -26.56 -8.99
N SER A 221 -31.89 -26.27 -7.75
CA SER A 221 -32.83 -25.88 -6.71
C SER A 221 -32.54 -24.50 -6.13
N GLY A 222 -33.51 -23.58 -6.25
CA GLY A 222 -33.43 -22.25 -5.63
C GLY A 222 -33.38 -22.29 -4.09
N LYS A 223 -33.91 -23.36 -3.46
CA LYS A 223 -33.84 -23.53 -2.00
C LYS A 223 -32.41 -23.79 -1.54
N LEU A 224 -31.64 -24.60 -2.28
CA LEU A 224 -30.22 -24.89 -1.98
C LEU A 224 -29.34 -23.65 -2.18
N VAL A 225 -29.64 -22.83 -3.18
CA VAL A 225 -28.99 -21.52 -3.35
C VAL A 225 -29.20 -20.65 -2.11
N ALA A 226 -30.44 -20.58 -1.61
CA ALA A 226 -30.79 -19.75 -0.46
C ALA A 226 -30.21 -20.27 0.86
N SER A 227 -30.09 -21.58 1.07
CA SER A 227 -29.45 -22.13 2.28
C SER A 227 -27.93 -22.19 2.15
N ASP A 228 -27.46 -23.09 1.29
CA ASP A 228 -26.06 -23.52 1.24
C ASP A 228 -25.20 -22.52 0.48
N GLY A 229 -25.78 -21.89 -0.55
CA GLY A 229 -25.13 -20.82 -1.29
C GLY A 229 -24.86 -19.61 -0.41
N ILE A 230 -25.88 -19.13 0.31
CA ILE A 230 -25.71 -18.01 1.26
C ILE A 230 -24.69 -18.37 2.34
N ARG A 231 -24.76 -19.56 2.93
CA ARG A 231 -23.77 -20.01 3.92
C ARG A 231 -22.34 -20.01 3.36
N SER A 232 -22.16 -20.53 2.14
CA SER A 232 -20.85 -20.59 1.48
C SER A 232 -20.29 -19.19 1.20
N VAL A 233 -21.14 -18.27 0.73
CA VAL A 233 -20.80 -16.87 0.54
C VAL A 233 -20.40 -16.22 1.86
N LEU A 234 -21.16 -16.43 2.93
CA LEU A 234 -20.85 -15.89 4.25
C LEU A 234 -19.51 -16.38 4.78
N ILE A 235 -19.21 -17.69 4.66
CA ILE A 235 -17.92 -18.26 5.08
C ILE A 235 -16.78 -17.65 4.27
N LEU A 236 -16.93 -17.54 2.94
CA LEU A 236 -15.92 -16.97 2.05
C LEU A 236 -15.64 -15.50 2.40
N LEU A 237 -16.69 -14.67 2.52
CA LEU A 237 -16.56 -13.25 2.84
C LEU A 237 -16.03 -13.03 4.25
N ALA A 238 -16.50 -13.79 5.24
CA ALA A 238 -16.00 -13.70 6.61
C ALA A 238 -14.52 -14.08 6.70
N SER A 239 -14.10 -15.16 6.02
CA SER A 239 -12.70 -15.60 5.98
C SER A 239 -11.82 -14.56 5.29
N TYR A 240 -12.30 -13.97 4.19
CA TYR A 240 -11.61 -12.90 3.48
C TYR A 240 -11.40 -11.66 4.36
N LEU A 241 -12.47 -11.16 4.98
CA LEU A 241 -12.41 -9.99 5.87
C LEU A 241 -11.54 -10.27 7.09
N ALA A 242 -11.70 -11.43 7.72
CA ALA A 242 -10.90 -11.84 8.87
C ALA A 242 -9.40 -11.89 8.50
N ALA A 243 -9.01 -12.51 7.39
CA ALA A 243 -7.62 -12.56 6.96
C ALA A 243 -7.06 -11.16 6.62
N GLY A 244 -7.84 -10.35 5.90
CA GLY A 244 -7.44 -9.00 5.52
C GLY A 244 -7.27 -8.06 6.71
N MET A 245 -8.00 -8.27 7.81
CA MET A 245 -7.91 -7.48 9.03
C MET A 245 -6.90 -8.04 10.05
N LEU A 246 -6.98 -9.33 10.36
CA LEU A 246 -6.14 -10.00 11.34
C LEU A 246 -4.71 -10.19 10.85
N GLY A 247 -4.50 -10.42 9.54
CA GLY A 247 -3.17 -10.61 8.97
C GLY A 247 -2.22 -9.45 9.29
N PRO A 248 -2.56 -8.21 8.91
CA PRO A 248 -1.74 -7.04 9.22
C PRO A 248 -1.67 -6.75 10.72
N ALA A 249 -2.80 -6.87 11.43
CA ALA A 249 -2.85 -6.59 12.85
C ALA A 249 -1.90 -7.51 13.64
N LEU A 250 -1.93 -8.81 13.33
CA LEU A 250 -1.20 -9.84 14.07
C LEU A 250 0.15 -10.21 13.47
N LEU A 251 0.60 -9.50 12.44
CA LEU A 251 1.76 -9.89 11.64
C LEU A 251 3.03 -10.26 12.44
N PRO A 252 3.43 -9.51 13.51
CA PRO A 252 4.63 -9.85 14.29
C PRO A 252 4.49 -11.13 15.11
N TRP A 253 3.26 -11.53 15.47
CA TRP A 253 3.00 -12.65 16.36
C TRP A 253 2.65 -13.95 15.62
N LEU A 254 2.22 -13.85 14.35
CA LEU A 254 1.88 -15.04 13.56
C LEU A 254 3.13 -15.89 13.26
N PRO A 255 3.05 -17.23 13.38
CA PRO A 255 4.22 -18.08 13.17
C PRO A 255 4.73 -18.09 11.73
N GLY A 256 6.05 -18.27 11.57
CA GLY A 256 6.70 -18.34 10.27
C GLY A 256 7.20 -17.00 9.72
N ARG A 257 8.11 -17.08 8.74
CA ARG A 257 8.68 -15.90 8.06
C ARG A 257 7.86 -15.44 6.86
N ALA A 258 7.29 -16.40 6.11
CA ALA A 258 6.48 -16.15 4.93
C ALA A 258 5.08 -15.63 5.29
N PHE A 259 4.56 -14.66 4.54
CA PHE A 259 3.23 -14.10 4.77
C PHE A 259 2.12 -15.11 4.46
N SER A 260 2.32 -15.94 3.44
CA SER A 260 1.49 -17.10 3.10
C SER A 260 1.36 -18.09 4.27
N ALA A 261 2.46 -18.38 4.97
CA ALA A 261 2.43 -19.24 6.16
C ALA A 261 1.66 -18.58 7.31
N LYS A 262 1.87 -17.27 7.54
CA LYS A 262 1.13 -16.50 8.55
C LYS A 262 -0.38 -16.49 8.26
N GLY A 263 -0.77 -16.30 7.01
CA GLY A 263 -2.18 -16.36 6.59
C GLY A 263 -2.78 -17.75 6.70
N MET A 264 -2.01 -18.80 6.41
CA MET A 264 -2.44 -20.19 6.59
C MET A 264 -2.81 -20.46 8.06
N TRP A 265 -2.03 -19.99 9.04
CA TRP A 265 -2.36 -20.15 10.46
C TRP A 265 -3.67 -19.48 10.85
N ILE A 266 -3.96 -18.29 10.32
CA ILE A 266 -5.25 -17.63 10.53
C ILE A 266 -6.38 -18.50 9.97
N GLY A 267 -6.21 -19.03 8.76
CA GLY A 267 -7.23 -19.85 8.12
C GLY A 267 -7.45 -21.18 8.84
N LEU A 268 -6.39 -21.85 9.30
CA LEU A 268 -6.50 -23.07 10.09
C LEU A 268 -7.26 -22.83 11.40
N ALA A 269 -6.99 -21.71 12.09
CA ALA A 269 -7.75 -21.34 13.28
C ALA A 269 -9.24 -21.13 12.96
N ILE A 270 -9.56 -20.42 11.88
CA ILE A 270 -10.95 -20.21 11.43
C ILE A 270 -11.62 -21.55 11.09
N SER A 271 -10.96 -22.42 10.30
CA SER A 271 -11.48 -23.73 9.93
C SER A 271 -11.75 -24.63 11.13
N ILE A 272 -10.85 -24.63 12.12
CA ILE A 272 -11.04 -25.40 13.35
C ILE A 272 -12.25 -24.88 14.12
N ILE A 273 -12.38 -23.56 14.30
CA ILE A 273 -13.53 -22.96 15.01
C ILE A 273 -14.84 -23.33 14.31
N LEU A 274 -14.91 -23.21 12.97
CA LEU A 274 -16.10 -23.57 12.21
C LEU A 274 -16.41 -25.07 12.31
N GLY A 275 -15.40 -25.94 12.25
CA GLY A 275 -15.55 -27.39 12.40
C GLY A 275 -16.00 -27.83 13.80
N LEU A 276 -15.60 -27.08 14.85
CA LEU A 276 -16.06 -27.31 16.22
C LEU A 276 -17.49 -26.81 16.44
N GLN A 277 -17.91 -25.76 15.75
CA GLN A 277 -19.30 -25.29 15.79
C GLN A 277 -20.25 -26.21 15.00
N SER A 278 -19.73 -26.95 14.01
CA SER A 278 -20.51 -27.92 13.23
C SER A 278 -20.64 -29.31 13.89
N ARG A 279 -20.41 -29.44 15.21
CA ARG A 279 -20.43 -30.71 15.96
C ARG A 279 -21.70 -31.58 15.83
N GLY A 280 -22.84 -31.02 15.40
CA GLY A 280 -24.07 -31.78 15.10
C GLY A 280 -24.20 -32.28 13.66
N LEU A 281 -23.27 -31.91 12.77
CA LEU A 281 -23.28 -32.15 11.32
C LEU A 281 -22.15 -33.11 10.92
N TRP A 282 -21.76 -34.11 11.74
CA TRP A 282 -20.76 -35.13 11.35
C TRP A 282 -21.40 -36.44 10.88
N ASN A 283 -22.73 -36.44 10.81
CA ASN A 283 -23.55 -37.64 10.68
C ASN A 283 -23.66 -38.10 9.23
N SER A 284 -23.60 -37.17 8.27
CA SER A 284 -23.73 -37.48 6.84
C SER A 284 -22.39 -37.41 6.11
N TRP A 285 -22.24 -38.19 5.04
CA TRP A 285 -21.07 -38.11 4.15
C TRP A 285 -20.93 -36.74 3.48
N ASN A 286 -22.04 -36.11 3.10
CA ASN A 286 -22.05 -34.75 2.54
C ASN A 286 -21.43 -33.74 3.53
N ASP A 287 -21.84 -33.77 4.80
CA ASP A 287 -21.32 -32.83 5.79
C ASP A 287 -19.81 -32.98 6.03
N ARG A 288 -19.30 -34.23 6.00
CA ARG A 288 -17.86 -34.51 6.12
C ARG A 288 -17.09 -33.94 4.92
N LEU A 289 -17.64 -34.08 3.72
CA LEU A 289 -17.05 -33.51 2.50
C LEU A 289 -17.07 -31.98 2.52
N ASP A 290 -18.15 -31.35 3.00
CA ASP A 290 -18.25 -29.90 3.17
C ASP A 290 -17.22 -29.38 4.20
N ILE A 291 -17.10 -30.01 5.36
CA ILE A 291 -16.10 -29.65 6.38
C ILE A 291 -14.69 -29.77 5.80
N LEU A 292 -14.36 -30.88 5.14
CA LEU A 292 -13.04 -31.09 4.54
C LEU A 292 -12.76 -30.05 3.44
N ALA A 293 -13.77 -29.73 2.62
CA ALA A 293 -13.68 -28.73 1.59
C ALA A 293 -13.31 -27.35 2.17
N TRP A 294 -14.04 -26.88 3.19
CA TRP A 294 -13.75 -25.61 3.85
C TRP A 294 -12.41 -25.64 4.60
N PHE A 295 -12.01 -26.80 5.14
CA PHE A 295 -10.70 -26.97 5.77
C PHE A 295 -9.54 -26.79 4.78
N LEU A 296 -9.75 -27.04 3.49
CA LEU A 296 -8.78 -26.77 2.43
C LEU A 296 -8.90 -25.35 1.87
N MET A 297 -10.12 -24.88 1.62
CA MET A 297 -10.36 -23.58 0.96
C MET A 297 -10.03 -22.38 1.87
N ILE A 298 -10.38 -22.43 3.15
CA ILE A 298 -10.18 -21.29 4.07
C ILE A 298 -8.67 -21.01 4.25
N PRO A 299 -7.80 -21.98 4.61
CA PRO A 299 -6.37 -21.72 4.72
C PRO A 299 -5.73 -21.29 3.40
N ALA A 300 -6.19 -21.82 2.26
CA ALA A 300 -5.73 -21.38 0.94
C ALA A 300 -6.07 -19.90 0.69
N LEU A 301 -7.32 -19.51 0.94
CA LEU A 301 -7.79 -18.13 0.79
C LEU A 301 -7.04 -17.18 1.73
N THR A 302 -7.01 -17.48 3.04
CA THR A 302 -6.37 -16.59 4.01
C THR A 302 -4.86 -16.51 3.80
N SER A 303 -4.21 -17.61 3.39
CA SER A 303 -2.81 -17.63 2.97
C SER A 303 -2.56 -16.68 1.80
N PHE A 304 -3.40 -16.73 0.77
CA PHE A 304 -3.31 -15.84 -0.39
C PHE A 304 -3.54 -14.37 0.00
N VAL A 305 -4.58 -14.08 0.78
CA VAL A 305 -4.93 -12.72 1.22
C VAL A 305 -3.78 -12.09 2.01
N VAL A 306 -3.21 -12.80 2.98
CA VAL A 306 -2.11 -12.25 3.79
C VAL A 306 -0.83 -12.13 2.96
N MET A 307 -0.55 -13.05 2.04
CA MET A 307 0.60 -12.96 1.12
C MET A 307 0.60 -11.67 0.28
N ASN A 308 -0.56 -11.12 -0.05
CA ASN A 308 -0.64 -9.86 -0.80
C ASN A 308 -0.15 -8.63 -0.02
N PHE A 309 -0.02 -8.71 1.32
CA PHE A 309 0.58 -7.65 2.13
C PHE A 309 2.10 -7.55 2.02
N THR A 310 2.77 -8.51 1.36
CA THR A 310 4.23 -8.49 1.16
C THR A 310 4.69 -7.16 0.53
N GLY A 311 3.95 -6.63 -0.45
CA GLY A 311 4.26 -5.36 -1.12
C GLY A 311 4.05 -4.09 -0.28
N ALA A 312 3.45 -4.20 0.90
CA ALA A 312 3.13 -3.07 1.78
C ALA A 312 3.87 -3.14 3.14
N SER A 313 4.83 -4.04 3.27
CA SER A 313 5.57 -4.28 4.52
C SER A 313 7.06 -3.96 4.40
N THR A 314 7.71 -3.77 5.55
CA THR A 314 9.17 -3.56 5.65
C THR A 314 9.97 -4.86 5.79
N TYR A 315 9.31 -6.02 5.85
CA TYR A 315 9.95 -7.30 6.18
C TYR A 315 10.53 -8.04 4.98
N THR A 316 10.06 -7.74 3.77
CA THR A 316 10.31 -8.59 2.60
C THR A 316 11.19 -7.92 1.56
N SER A 317 12.02 -8.73 0.90
CA SER A 317 12.75 -8.34 -0.30
C SER A 317 12.07 -8.92 -1.55
N LEU A 318 12.29 -8.30 -2.72
CA LEU A 318 11.71 -8.77 -3.98
C LEU A 318 12.06 -10.24 -4.29
N SER A 319 13.30 -10.66 -4.04
CA SER A 319 13.74 -12.05 -4.23
C SER A 319 13.03 -13.01 -3.26
N GLY A 320 12.84 -12.59 -2.01
CA GLY A 320 12.08 -13.34 -1.01
C GLY A 320 10.62 -13.56 -1.42
N VAL A 321 9.96 -12.49 -1.85
CA VAL A 321 8.55 -12.55 -2.32
C VAL A 321 8.42 -13.45 -3.54
N LYS A 322 9.32 -13.35 -4.53
CA LYS A 322 9.32 -14.23 -5.71
C LYS A 322 9.46 -15.71 -5.34
N ARG A 323 10.34 -16.03 -4.38
CA ARG A 323 10.51 -17.40 -3.87
C ARG A 323 9.27 -17.90 -3.16
N GLU A 324 8.69 -17.06 -2.30
CA GLU A 324 7.45 -17.37 -1.57
C GLU A 324 6.30 -17.67 -2.53
N MET A 325 6.04 -16.77 -3.50
CA MET A 325 4.96 -16.94 -4.47
C MET A 325 5.12 -18.21 -5.30
N ARG A 326 6.35 -18.56 -5.71
CA ARG A 326 6.62 -19.77 -6.50
C ARG A 326 6.20 -21.06 -5.79
N ILE A 327 6.24 -21.08 -4.47
CA ILE A 327 5.90 -22.25 -3.66
C ILE A 327 4.44 -22.16 -3.18
N ALA A 328 4.04 -21.01 -2.66
CA ALA A 328 2.74 -20.83 -2.01
C ALA A 328 1.59 -20.80 -3.02
N VAL A 329 1.74 -20.11 -4.16
CA VAL A 329 0.64 -19.95 -5.13
C VAL A 329 0.16 -21.30 -5.68
N PRO A 330 1.04 -22.22 -6.15
CA PRO A 330 0.60 -23.53 -6.61
C PRO A 330 -0.13 -24.33 -5.52
N ALA A 331 0.38 -24.32 -4.29
CA ALA A 331 -0.25 -25.02 -3.16
C ALA A 331 -1.63 -24.43 -2.82
N GLN A 332 -1.75 -23.11 -2.80
CA GLN A 332 -3.03 -22.41 -2.60
C GLN A 332 -4.05 -22.78 -3.69
N ILE A 333 -3.62 -22.82 -4.96
CA ILE A 333 -4.47 -23.21 -6.09
C ILE A 333 -4.93 -24.66 -5.94
N ILE A 334 -4.01 -25.59 -5.66
CA ILE A 334 -4.33 -27.01 -5.49
C ILE A 334 -5.35 -27.20 -4.36
N CYS A 335 -5.14 -26.58 -3.20
CA CYS A 335 -6.08 -26.66 -2.08
C CYS A 335 -7.43 -26.03 -2.41
N ALA A 336 -7.46 -24.89 -3.11
CA ALA A 336 -8.70 -24.24 -3.52
C ALA A 336 -9.49 -25.09 -4.52
N VAL A 337 -8.83 -25.67 -5.53
CA VAL A 337 -9.47 -26.54 -6.53
C VAL A 337 -9.94 -27.86 -5.90
N ALA A 338 -9.10 -28.52 -5.10
CA ALA A 338 -9.46 -29.75 -4.41
C ALA A 338 -10.63 -29.51 -3.45
N GLY A 339 -10.58 -28.43 -2.66
CA GLY A 339 -11.68 -28.05 -1.76
C GLY A 339 -12.97 -27.75 -2.51
N THR A 340 -12.91 -26.99 -3.61
CA THR A 340 -14.10 -26.73 -4.45
C THR A 340 -14.65 -28.03 -5.05
N GLY A 341 -13.79 -28.95 -5.46
CA GLY A 341 -14.17 -30.26 -5.97
C GLY A 341 -14.88 -31.12 -4.92
N LEU A 342 -14.37 -31.16 -3.68
CA LEU A 342 -15.01 -31.86 -2.56
C LEU A 342 -16.36 -31.23 -2.18
N TRP A 343 -16.41 -29.89 -2.16
CA TRP A 343 -17.64 -29.14 -1.91
C TRP A 343 -18.70 -29.45 -2.96
N LEU A 344 -18.34 -29.47 -4.25
CA LEU A 344 -19.25 -29.88 -5.32
C LEU A 344 -19.65 -31.34 -5.21
N ALA A 345 -18.70 -32.25 -4.95
CA ALA A 345 -18.97 -33.68 -4.81
C ALA A 345 -19.99 -33.98 -3.70
N GLY A 346 -19.91 -33.27 -2.56
CA GLY A 346 -20.88 -33.40 -1.47
C GLY A 346 -22.34 -33.20 -1.89
N ARG A 347 -22.59 -32.38 -2.92
CA ARG A 347 -23.95 -32.12 -3.45
C ARG A 347 -24.51 -33.26 -4.28
N PHE A 348 -23.64 -34.17 -4.72
CA PHE A 348 -23.99 -35.32 -5.54
C PHE A 348 -23.79 -36.64 -4.81
N VAL A 349 -23.64 -36.64 -3.48
CA VAL A 349 -23.50 -37.85 -2.65
C VAL A 349 -24.71 -37.99 -1.74
#